data_AF-A0A2S9GB95-F1
#
_entry.id   AF-A0A2S9GB95-F1
#
_cell.length_a   1.000
_cell.length_b   1.000
_cell.length_c   1.000
_cell.angle_alpha   90.00
_cell.angle_beta   90.00
_cell.angle_gamma   90.00
#
_symmetry.space_group_name_H-M   'P 1'
#
loop_
_entity.id
_entity.type
_entity.pdbx_description
1 polymer ?
#
loop_
_entity_poly.entity_id
_entity_poly.type
_entity_poly.pdbx_seq_one_letter_code
_entity_poly.pdbx_strand_id
1 'polypeptide(L)'
;PLDALRLSAGGLDCDIEFAPGFTLDGTGDAAALREAAVEAARGADVAVVFAGLAEADESEGFDRTALDLPETQRHVISAVAAAA
;
A
#
# COMPACT_ATOMS: atom_id res chain seq x y z
N PRO A 1 0.77 -5.10 -10.45
CA PRO A 1 -0.26 -5.82 -9.65
C PRO A 1 -1.70 -5.33 -9.87
N LEU A 2 -1.94 -4.02 -9.77
CA LEU A 2 -3.26 -3.42 -9.93
C LEU A 2 -3.95 -3.77 -11.26
N ASP A 3 -3.24 -3.66 -12.38
CA ASP A 3 -3.82 -3.96 -13.70
C ASP A 3 -4.25 -5.42 -13.83
N ALA A 4 -3.47 -6.36 -13.29
CA ALA A 4 -3.80 -7.78 -13.30
C ALA A 4 -5.02 -8.08 -12.42
N LEU A 5 -5.16 -7.40 -11.28
CA LEU A 5 -6.34 -7.50 -10.42
C LEU A 5 -7.58 -6.97 -11.15
N ARG A 6 -7.49 -5.78 -11.77
CA ARG A 6 -8.58 -5.21 -12.57
C ARG A 6 -9.01 -6.09 -13.74
N LEU A 7 -8.04 -6.67 -14.44
CA LEU A 7 -8.32 -7.60 -15.53
C LEU A 7 -9.08 -8.85 -15.03
N SER A 8 -8.67 -9.38 -13.87
CA SER A 8 -9.30 -10.56 -13.26
C SER A 8 -10.68 -10.24 -12.70
N ALA A 9 -10.86 -9.04 -12.16
CA ALA A 9 -12.14 -8.54 -11.68
C ALA A 9 -13.13 -8.28 -12.81
N GLY A 10 -12.72 -7.93 -14.03
CA GLY A 10 -13.65 -7.71 -15.15
C GLY A 10 -14.55 -8.91 -15.52
N GLY A 11 -14.23 -10.13 -15.04
CA GLY A 11 -15.08 -11.33 -15.19
C GLY A 11 -15.90 -11.69 -13.94
N LEU A 12 -15.78 -10.90 -12.87
CA LEU A 12 -16.43 -11.07 -11.57
C LEU A 12 -17.17 -9.75 -11.27
N ASP A 13 -18.33 -9.78 -10.63
CA ASP A 13 -19.04 -8.55 -10.26
C ASP A 13 -18.34 -7.92 -9.03
N CYS A 14 -17.14 -7.37 -9.25
CA CYS A 14 -16.20 -6.94 -8.22
C CYS A 14 -15.55 -5.62 -8.63
N ASP A 15 -15.79 -4.58 -7.83
CA ASP A 15 -15.18 -3.26 -8.01
C ASP A 15 -13.79 -3.19 -7.38
N ILE A 16 -12.84 -2.55 -8.06
CA ILE A 16 -11.49 -2.32 -7.54
C ILE A 16 -11.21 -0.82 -7.45
N GLU A 17 -11.18 -0.34 -6.22
CA GLU A 17 -10.67 0.98 -5.86
C GLU A 17 -9.17 0.92 -5.57
N PHE A 18 -8.46 1.99 -5.95
CA PHE A 18 -7.02 2.13 -5.69
C PHE A 18 -6.72 3.44 -4.97
N ALA A 19 -6.04 3.32 -3.84
CA ALA A 19 -5.46 4.43 -3.10
C ALA A 19 -3.95 4.20 -2.92
N PRO A 20 -3.09 5.21 -3.15
CA PRO A 20 -1.64 5.02 -3.02
C PRO A 20 -1.18 4.68 -1.59
N GLY A 21 -1.81 5.28 -0.57
CA GLY A 21 -1.47 5.10 0.85
C GLY A 21 -0.17 5.78 1.28
N PHE A 22 0.89 5.66 0.49
CA PHE A 22 2.21 6.26 0.72
C PHE A 22 2.96 6.47 -0.61
N THR A 23 4.11 7.14 -0.56
CA THR A 23 5.07 7.28 -1.67
C THR A 23 6.40 6.64 -1.29
N LEU A 24 7.18 6.19 -2.28
CA LEU A 24 8.50 5.58 -2.05
C LEU A 24 9.59 6.62 -1.81
N ASP A 25 9.42 7.82 -2.35
CA ASP A 25 10.37 8.94 -2.24
C ASP A 25 10.04 9.90 -1.09
N GLY A 26 8.97 9.61 -0.33
CA GLY A 26 8.51 10.44 0.79
C GLY A 26 7.86 11.76 0.36
N THR A 27 7.56 11.95 -0.92
CA THR A 27 6.86 13.14 -1.41
C THR A 27 5.37 13.10 -1.08
N GLY A 28 4.74 14.27 -1.07
CA GLY A 28 3.30 14.42 -0.80
C GLY A 28 2.94 14.50 0.68
N ASP A 29 1.64 14.55 0.96
CA ASP A 29 1.11 14.57 2.32
C ASP A 29 0.81 13.13 2.78
N ALA A 30 1.71 12.59 3.60
CA ALA A 30 1.59 11.24 4.13
C ALA A 30 0.33 11.02 4.98
N ALA A 31 -0.23 12.06 5.61
CA ALA A 31 -1.48 11.95 6.36
C ALA A 31 -2.67 11.82 5.42
N ALA A 32 -2.77 12.70 4.42
CA ALA A 32 -3.84 12.67 3.43
C ALA A 32 -3.83 11.38 2.60
N LEU A 33 -2.65 10.91 2.19
CA LEU A 33 -2.51 9.64 1.45
C LEU A 33 -2.98 8.43 2.27
N ARG A 34 -2.63 8.41 3.56
CA ARG A 34 -3.09 7.35 4.48
C ARG A 34 -4.59 7.42 4.72
N GLU A 35 -5.15 8.60 4.89
CA GLU A 35 -6.60 8.79 5.06
C GLU A 35 -7.37 8.30 3.83
N ALA A 36 -6.91 8.63 2.62
CA ALA A 36 -7.51 8.11 1.39
C ALA A 36 -7.49 6.57 1.32
N ALA A 37 -6.40 5.93 1.77
CA ALA A 37 -6.34 4.46 1.83
C ALA A 37 -7.28 3.87 2.89
N VAL A 38 -7.47 4.54 4.01
CA VAL A 38 -8.44 4.14 5.05
C VAL A 38 -9.87 4.24 4.52
N GLU A 39 -10.22 5.31 3.83
CA GLU A 39 -11.57 5.49 3.29
C GLU A 39 -11.88 4.45 2.19
N ALA A 40 -10.93 4.17 1.30
CA ALA A 40 -11.07 3.08 0.32
C ALA A 40 -11.27 1.71 0.99
N ALA A 41 -10.55 1.44 2.09
CA ALA A 41 -10.69 0.18 2.83
C ALA A 41 -12.06 0.04 3.52
N ARG A 42 -12.62 1.13 4.06
CA ARG A 42 -13.95 1.13 4.69
C ARG A 42 -15.09 0.79 3.73
N GLY A 43 -14.92 1.12 2.45
CA GLY A 43 -15.88 0.85 1.40
C GLY A 43 -15.75 -0.54 0.77
N ALA A 44 -14.72 -1.30 1.11
CA ALA A 44 -14.38 -2.56 0.43
C ALA A 44 -14.62 -3.78 1.33
N ASP A 45 -15.03 -4.90 0.74
CA ASP A 45 -15.14 -6.19 1.45
C ASP A 45 -13.76 -6.73 1.88
N VAL A 46 -12.72 -6.42 1.11
CA VAL A 46 -11.34 -6.87 1.34
C VAL A 46 -10.35 -5.77 0.92
N ALA A 47 -9.44 -5.42 1.81
CA ALA A 47 -8.31 -4.54 1.50
C ALA A 47 -7.04 -5.36 1.18
N VAL A 48 -6.39 -5.06 0.06
CA VAL A 48 -5.10 -5.65 -0.33
C VAL A 48 -4.04 -4.57 -0.35
N VAL A 49 -3.10 -4.61 0.59
CA VAL A 49 -2.00 -3.64 0.71
C VAL A 49 -0.74 -4.18 0.04
N PHE A 50 -0.21 -3.45 -0.93
CA PHE A 50 1.10 -3.72 -1.52
C PHE A 50 2.15 -2.88 -0.80
N ALA A 51 3.09 -3.55 -0.14
CA ALA A 51 4.18 -2.96 0.62
C ALA A 51 5.50 -3.67 0.30
N GLY A 52 6.62 -2.98 0.44
CA GLY A 52 7.93 -3.46 0.05
C GLY A 52 9.01 -2.40 0.17
N LEU A 53 10.24 -2.77 -0.15
CA LEU A 53 11.38 -1.86 -0.07
C LEU A 53 11.57 -1.10 -1.39
N ALA A 54 12.20 0.07 -1.31
CA ALA A 54 12.67 0.77 -2.50
C ALA A 54 13.98 0.12 -2.98
N GLU A 55 14.33 0.29 -4.26
CA GLU A 55 15.56 -0.26 -4.84
C GLU A 55 16.83 0.12 -4.06
N ALA A 56 16.85 1.32 -3.46
CA ALA A 56 17.98 1.79 -2.65
C ALA A 56 18.22 0.93 -1.39
N ASP A 57 17.16 0.37 -0.81
CA ASP A 57 17.22 -0.50 0.37
C ASP A 57 17.51 -1.97 0.00
N GLU A 58 17.54 -2.30 -1.29
CA GLU A 58 17.86 -3.62 -1.86
C GLU A 58 19.18 -3.60 -2.65
N SER A 59 20.03 -2.60 -2.39
CA SER A 59 21.32 -2.40 -3.06
C SER A 59 22.24 -3.63 -2.97
N GLU A 60 22.65 -4.17 -4.12
CA GLU A 60 23.66 -5.23 -4.18
C GLU A 60 24.99 -4.77 -3.53
N GLY A 61 25.59 -5.65 -2.72
CA GLY A 61 26.86 -5.39 -2.05
C GLY A 61 26.75 -4.65 -0.70
N PHE A 62 25.54 -4.34 -0.24
CA PHE A 62 25.31 -3.74 1.08
C PHE A 62 24.25 -4.51 1.86
N ASP A 63 24.59 -4.91 3.08
CA ASP A 63 23.62 -5.51 3.99
C ASP A 63 22.71 -4.44 4.60
N ARG A 64 21.42 -4.76 4.70
CA ARG A 64 20.47 -3.93 5.43
C ARG A 64 20.79 -3.94 6.93
N THR A 65 20.56 -2.80 7.59
CA THR A 65 20.75 -2.65 9.04
C THR A 65 19.50 -3.00 9.85
N ALA A 66 18.34 -3.12 9.20
CA ALA A 66 17.07 -3.49 9.79
C ALA A 66 16.23 -4.33 8.83
N LEU A 67 15.36 -5.19 9.37
CA LEU A 67 14.44 -6.02 8.58
C LEU A 67 13.10 -5.33 8.34
N ASP A 68 12.74 -4.35 9.18
CA ASP A 68 11.45 -3.69 9.15
C ASP A 68 11.15 -3.03 7.80
N LEU A 69 9.85 -2.95 7.48
CA LEU A 69 9.37 -2.07 6.42
C LEU A 69 9.49 -0.60 6.84
N PRO A 70 9.62 0.33 5.87
CA PRO A 70 9.58 1.76 6.14
C PRO A 70 8.38 2.14 7.00
N GLU A 71 8.61 3.02 7.97
CA GLU A 71 7.61 3.41 8.98
C GLU A 71 6.29 3.89 8.36
N THR A 72 6.37 4.70 7.29
CA THR A 72 5.20 5.17 6.54
C THR A 72 4.31 4.03 6.05
N GLN A 73 4.90 2.93 5.57
CA GLN A 73 4.16 1.76 5.10
C GLN A 73 3.51 1.02 6.28
N ARG A 74 4.24 0.86 7.39
CA ARG A 74 3.71 0.23 8.62
C ARG A 74 2.50 1.00 9.19
N HIS A 75 2.53 2.33 9.12
CA HIS A 75 1.41 3.17 9.52
C HIS A 75 0.18 3.00 8.62
N VAL A 76 0.36 2.91 7.31
CA VAL A 76 -0.75 2.64 6.37
C VAL A 76 -1.35 1.25 6.64
N ILE A 77 -0.52 0.21 6.75
CA ILE A 77 -0.98 -1.16 7.05
C ILE A 77 -1.81 -1.18 8.33
N SER A 78 -1.29 -0.56 9.40
CA SER A 78 -1.98 -0.54 10.70
C SER A 78 -3.31 0.23 10.64
N ALA A 79 -3.34 1.35 9.93
CA ALA A 79 -4.55 2.18 9.81
C ALA A 79 -5.63 1.50 8.95
N VAL A 80 -5.24 0.87 7.84
CA VAL A 80 -6.15 0.10 6.98
C VAL A 80 -6.70 -1.11 7.74
N ALA A 81 -5.84 -1.85 8.45
CA ALA A 81 -6.25 -3.01 9.23
C ALA A 81 -7.21 -2.66 10.38
N ALA A 82 -7.12 -1.45 10.94
CA ALA A 82 -8.04 -0.99 11.98
C ALA A 82 -9.40 -0.51 11.44
N ALA A 83 -9.51 -0.30 10.12
CA ALA A 83 -10.72 0.18 9.47
C ALA A 83 -11.55 -0.92 8.80
N ALA A 84 -10.95 -2.10 8.61
CA ALA A 84 -11.56 -3.30 8.05
C ALA A 84 -12.29 -4.16 9.10
#